data_AF-A0A1S2PNJ1-F1
#
_entry.id   AF-A0A1S2PNJ1-F1
#
_cell.length_a   1.000
_cell.length_b   1.000
_cell.length_c   1.000
_cell.angle_alpha   90.00
_cell.angle_beta   90.00
_cell.angle_gamma   90.00
#
_symmetry.space_group_name_H-M   'P 1'
#
loop_
_entity.id
_entity.type
_entity.pdbx_description
1 polymer ?
#
loop_
_entity_poly.entity_id
_entity_poly.type
_entity_poly.pdbx_seq_one_letter_code
_entity_poly.pdbx_strand_id
1 'polypeptide(L)' 'MSGSAPLPPASPVPPIRVERGQATAEELAALTVLLLSRSAQTAPDAAPATDGGTSWRPHAYHAPHSWQRS' A
#
# COMPACT_ATOMS: atom_id res chain seq x y z
N MET A 1 16.69 -9.18 40.32
CA MET A 1 16.86 -9.52 38.89
C MET A 1 15.48 -9.57 38.26
N SER A 2 14.97 -8.43 37.77
CA SER A 2 13.70 -8.43 37.03
C SER A 2 14.01 -8.82 35.59
N GLY A 3 13.53 -9.99 35.17
CA GLY A 3 13.63 -10.45 33.79
C GLY A 3 12.66 -9.65 32.91
N SER A 4 13.16 -9.01 31.87
CA SER A 4 12.32 -8.44 30.80
C SER A 4 11.59 -9.58 30.09
N ALA A 5 10.26 -9.53 30.10
CA ALA A 5 9.45 -10.43 29.28
C ALA A 5 9.67 -10.11 27.79
N PRO A 6 9.83 -11.13 26.92
CA PRO A 6 9.94 -10.89 25.48
C PRO A 6 8.63 -10.30 24.96
N LEU A 7 8.73 -9.22 24.20
CA LEU A 7 7.58 -8.60 23.53
C LEU A 7 6.97 -9.63 22.56
N PRO A 8 5.64 -9.77 22.52
CA PRO A 8 4.99 -10.65 21.54
C PRO A 8 5.36 -10.21 20.13
N PRO A 9 5.54 -11.14 19.17
CA PRO A 9 5.81 -10.78 17.80
C PRO A 9 4.70 -9.85 17.30
N ALA A 10 5.08 -8.71 16.73
CA ALA A 10 4.13 -7.79 16.14
C ALA A 10 3.32 -8.54 15.07
N SER A 11 1.99 -8.52 15.18
CA SER A 11 1.13 -9.07 14.14
C SER A 11 1.48 -8.43 12.79
N PRO A 12 1.65 -9.22 11.72
CA PRO A 12 2.06 -8.68 10.43
C PRO A 12 1.03 -7.69 9.93
N VAL A 13 1.48 -6.48 9.59
CA VAL A 13 0.65 -5.47 8.96
C VAL A 13 0.26 -6.00 7.57
N PRO A 14 -1.03 -5.99 7.20
CA PRO A 14 -1.45 -6.41 5.87
C PRO A 14 -0.75 -5.58 4.80
N PRO A 15 -0.23 -6.19 3.71
CA PRO A 15 0.52 -5.47 2.68
C PRO A 15 -0.37 -4.51 1.86
N ILE A 16 -1.69 -4.68 1.91
CA ILE A 16 -2.68 -3.87 1.19
C ILE A 16 -3.78 -3.48 2.19
N ARG A 17 -4.14 -2.20 2.21
CA ARG A 17 -5.25 -1.66 3.00
C ARG A 17 -6.49 -1.46 2.11
N VAL A 18 -7.63 -1.96 2.56
CA VAL A 18 -8.94 -1.77 1.90
C VAL A 18 -9.70 -0.67 2.63
N GLU A 19 -10.00 0.44 1.95
CA GLU A 19 -10.69 1.58 2.59
C GLU A 19 -12.21 1.40 2.66
N ARG A 20 -12.80 0.65 1.72
CA ARG A 20 -14.24 0.34 1.70
C ARG A 20 -14.50 -1.04 1.11
N GLY A 21 -15.52 -1.72 1.63
CA GLY A 21 -15.88 -3.08 1.21
C GLY A 21 -14.92 -4.13 1.77
N GLN A 22 -14.97 -5.33 1.20
CA GLN A 22 -14.03 -6.43 1.46
C GLN A 22 -13.52 -6.93 0.11
N ALA A 23 -12.21 -7.19 0.03
CA ALA A 23 -11.63 -7.81 -1.16
C ALA A 23 -11.81 -9.32 -1.08
N THR A 24 -12.25 -9.94 -2.17
CA THR A 24 -12.32 -11.40 -2.26
C THR A 24 -10.91 -11.99 -2.40
N ALA A 25 -10.79 -13.30 -2.17
CA ALA A 25 -9.52 -13.99 -2.35
C ALA A 25 -9.04 -13.92 -3.80
N GLU A 26 -9.97 -14.03 -4.75
CA GLU A 26 -9.73 -13.93 -6.19
C GLU A 26 -9.22 -12.54 -6.60
N GLU A 27 -9.81 -11.48 -6.05
CA GLU A 27 -9.37 -10.10 -6.30
C GLU A 27 -7.96 -9.85 -5.75
N LEU A 28 -7.66 -10.34 -4.54
CA LEU A 28 -6.32 -10.25 -3.96
C LEU A 28 -5.28 -11.05 -4.77
N ALA A 29 -5.65 -12.23 -5.28
CA ALA A 29 -4.79 -13.02 -6.15
C ALA A 29 -4.51 -12.27 -7.47
N ALA A 30 -5.53 -11.69 -8.10
CA ALA A 30 -5.38 -10.92 -9.33
C ALA A 30 -4.46 -9.69 -9.13
N LEU A 31 -4.64 -8.96 -8.02
CA LEU A 31 -3.76 -7.84 -7.66
C LEU A 31 -2.32 -8.30 -7.44
N THR A 32 -2.12 -9.45 -6.79
CA THR A 32 -0.77 -10.00 -6.58
C THR A 32 -0.09 -10.31 -7.91
N VAL A 33 -0.79 -10.99 -8.83
CA VAL A 33 -0.27 -11.29 -10.18
C VAL A 33 0.07 -10.02 -10.93
N LEU A 34 -0.79 -9.00 -10.87
CA LEU A 34 -0.56 -7.71 -11.51
C LEU A 34 0.70 -7.01 -10.97
N LEU A 35 0.86 -6.97 -9.65
CA LEU A 35 2.01 -6.34 -9.00
C LEU A 35 3.32 -7.06 -9.33
N LEU A 36 3.32 -8.41 -9.30
CA LEU A 36 4.48 -9.22 -9.69
C LEU A 36 4.85 -9.04 -11.16
N SER A 37 3.83 -8.97 -12.04
CA SER A 37 4.03 -8.76 -13.48
C SER A 37 4.62 -7.39 -13.76
N ARG A 38 4.23 -6.36 -12.99
CA ARG A 38 4.81 -5.02 -13.09
C ARG A 38 6.22 -4.96 -12.54
N SER A 39 6.50 -5.61 -11.40
CA SER A 39 7.85 -5.64 -10.86
C SER A 39 8.83 -6.35 -11.80
N ALA A 40 8.39 -7.42 -12.48
CA ALA A 40 9.22 -8.13 -13.45
C ALA A 40 9.54 -7.29 -14.70
N GLN A 41 8.69 -6.32 -15.05
CA GLN A 41 8.91 -5.40 -16.18
C GLN A 41 9.75 -4.17 -15.82
N THR A 42 10.03 -3.96 -14.53
CA THR A 42 10.85 -2.83 -14.09
C THR A 42 12.32 -3.20 -14.28
N ALA A 43 12.91 -2.80 -15.41
CA ALA A 43 14.32 -3.06 -15.70
C ALA A 43 15.23 -2.37 -14.64
N PRO A 44 16.34 -3.00 -14.23
CA PRO A 44 17.20 -2.50 -13.15
C PRO A 44 17.93 -1.17 -13.46
N ASP A 45 17.98 -0.76 -14.73
CA ASP A 45 18.61 0.49 -15.19
C ASP A 45 17.58 1.50 -15.74
N ALA A 46 16.29 1.26 -15.50
CA ALA A 46 15.32 2.34 -15.61
C ALA A 46 15.59 3.27 -14.43
N ALA A 47 16.44 4.29 -14.64
CA ALA A 47 16.53 5.42 -13.74
C ALA A 47 15.11 5.79 -13.29
N PRO A 48 14.84 5.98 -11.98
CA PRO A 48 13.51 6.41 -11.56
C PRO A 48 13.20 7.62 -12.42
N ALA A 49 12.19 7.52 -13.28
CA ALA A 49 11.85 8.61 -14.18
C ALA A 49 11.63 9.82 -13.28
N THR A 50 12.60 10.74 -13.26
CA THR A 50 12.60 11.92 -12.39
C THR A 50 11.24 12.54 -12.55
N ASP A 51 10.42 12.48 -11.48
CA ASP A 51 8.98 12.66 -11.49
C ASP A 51 8.55 13.73 -12.49
N GLY A 52 8.30 13.28 -13.71
CA GLY A 52 8.02 14.13 -14.85
C GLY A 52 6.58 14.56 -14.73
N GLY A 53 6.35 15.53 -13.83
CA GLY A 53 5.08 16.20 -13.64
C GLY A 53 3.96 15.24 -13.27
N THR A 54 3.51 15.32 -12.04
CA THR A 54 2.24 14.75 -11.62
C THR A 54 1.04 15.44 -12.29
N SER A 55 0.99 15.46 -13.63
CA SER A 55 -0.04 16.11 -14.45
C SER A 55 -1.43 15.50 -14.24
N TRP A 56 -1.48 14.27 -13.73
CA TRP A 56 -2.72 13.61 -13.37
C TRP A 56 -3.18 13.88 -11.94
N ARG A 57 -2.35 14.42 -11.02
CA ARG A 57 -2.81 14.62 -9.63
C ARG A 57 -4.04 15.52 -9.67
N PRO A 58 -5.24 15.00 -9.37
CA PRO A 58 -6.34 15.89 -9.06
C PRO A 58 -5.86 16.72 -7.86
N HIS A 59 -6.17 18.01 -7.82
CA HIS A 59 -6.00 18.82 -6.62
C HIS A 59 -6.30 17.98 -5.39
N ALA A 60 -5.44 18.05 -4.36
CA ALA A 60 -5.61 17.30 -3.12
C ALA A 60 -7.09 17.27 -2.76
N TYR A 61 -7.73 16.11 -2.97
CA TYR A 61 -9.18 16.00 -2.85
C TYR A 61 -9.49 16.17 -1.37
N HIS A 62 -9.92 17.38 -1.01
CA HIS A 62 -10.34 17.68 0.33
C HIS A 62 -11.80 17.23 0.45
N ALA A 63 -12.02 16.00 0.90
CA ALA A 63 -13.37 15.54 1.20
C ALA A 63 -13.97 16.50 2.24
N PRO A 64 -15.16 17.10 2.03
CA PRO A 64 -15.68 18.15 2.93
C PRO A 64 -16.09 17.65 4.33
N HIS A 65 -15.75 16.41 4.68
CA HIS A 65 -16.28 15.64 5.81
C HIS A 65 -15.54 14.28 5.95
N SER A 66 -14.23 14.24 5.66
CA SER A 66 -13.44 13.00 5.81
C SER A 66 -13.53 12.49 7.24
N TRP A 67 -13.93 11.24 7.39
CA TRP A 67 -14.27 10.53 8.64
C TRP A 67 -13.12 10.30 9.63
N GLN A 68 -12.19 11.25 9.74
CA GLN A 68 -11.27 11.34 10.85
C GLN A 68 -12.09 11.74 12.09
N ARG A 69 -12.59 10.73 12.79
CA ARG A 69 -13.13 10.90 14.14
C ARG A 69 -11.93 11.36 14.99
N SER A 70 -11.96 12.62 15.42
CA SER A 70 -11.16 13.10 16.55
C SER A 70 -11.39 12.20 17.77
#